data_AF-T0M418-F1
#
_entry.id   AF-T0M418-F1
#
_cell.length_a   1.000
_cell.length_b   1.000
_cell.length_c   1.000
_cell.angle_alpha   90.00
_cell.angle_beta   90.00
_cell.angle_gamma   90.00
#
_symmetry.space_group_name_H-M   'P 1'
#
loop_
_entity.id
_entity.type
_entity.pdbx_description
1 polymer ?
#
loop_
_entity_poly.entity_id
_entity_poly.type
_entity_poly.pdbx_seq_one_letter_code
_entity_poly.pdbx_strand_id
1 'polypeptide(L)'
;MESIEPDARIADLVGILYVLSFIFKEKTDLFELEKEMEVDLDDLMPIVYTASTLGFVDATEGDISVTQKGREYIASSLKKRKEILRQSIAGVEPFKTALKLGKFEIEDLYDELKKEGIQTYNNPSGKRDLEIILIEWGLYSGLIKKDDEDFIVQTVK
;
A
#
# COMPACT_ATOMS: atom_id res chain seq x y z
N MET A 1 -0.30 6.38 13.11
CA MET A 1 -0.19 4.92 12.95
C MET A 1 0.02 4.66 11.47
N GLU A 2 0.93 3.77 11.12
CA GLU A 2 1.28 3.45 9.73
C GLU A 2 0.22 2.48 9.16
N SER A 3 -0.67 2.99 8.31
CA SER A 3 -1.72 2.23 7.62
C SER A 3 -1.70 2.52 6.13
N ILE A 4 -2.15 1.58 5.32
CA ILE A 4 -2.41 1.80 3.90
C ILE A 4 -3.69 2.63 3.76
N GLU A 5 -3.64 3.68 2.96
CA GLU A 5 -4.80 4.56 2.74
C GLU A 5 -5.89 3.85 1.93
N PRO A 6 -7.19 4.04 2.26
CA PRO A 6 -8.32 3.42 1.58
C PRO A 6 -8.33 3.59 0.06
N ASP A 7 -7.84 4.71 -0.44
CA ASP A 7 -7.84 5.05 -1.87
C ASP A 7 -6.51 4.75 -2.57
N ALA A 8 -5.51 4.24 -1.86
CA ALA A 8 -4.24 3.86 -2.46
C ALA A 8 -4.35 2.53 -3.24
N ARG A 9 -3.85 2.52 -4.48
CA ARG A 9 -3.80 1.34 -5.35
C ARG A 9 -2.36 0.97 -5.70
N ILE A 10 -2.12 -0.32 -6.00
CA ILE A 10 -0.78 -0.76 -6.47
C ILE A 10 -0.41 -0.10 -7.79
N ALA A 11 -1.39 0.09 -8.69
CA ALA A 11 -1.15 0.72 -9.98
C ALA A 11 -0.55 2.12 -9.80
N ASP A 12 -1.08 2.88 -8.85
CA ASP A 12 -0.61 4.23 -8.54
C ASP A 12 0.81 4.19 -7.96
N LEU A 13 1.13 3.24 -7.07
CA LEU A 13 2.51 3.04 -6.57
C LEU A 13 3.49 2.83 -7.73
N VAL A 14 3.12 1.98 -8.69
CA VAL A 14 3.95 1.72 -9.86
C VAL A 14 4.07 2.97 -10.73
N GLY A 15 2.97 3.71 -10.90
CA GLY A 15 2.91 4.97 -11.65
C GLY A 15 3.84 6.03 -11.07
N ILE A 16 3.69 6.35 -9.78
CA ILE A 16 4.53 7.38 -9.13
C ILE A 16 6.01 6.99 -9.19
N LEU A 17 6.35 5.72 -8.92
CA LEU A 17 7.74 5.29 -8.92
C LEU A 17 8.34 5.32 -10.33
N TYR A 18 7.54 5.03 -11.36
CA TYR A 18 7.96 5.12 -12.75
C TYR A 18 8.23 6.59 -13.14
N VAL A 19 7.27 7.49 -12.90
CA VAL A 19 7.40 8.91 -13.21
C VAL A 19 8.61 9.52 -12.50
N LEU A 20 8.74 9.27 -11.20
CA LEU A 20 9.89 9.74 -10.42
C LEU A 20 11.21 9.22 -10.99
N SER A 21 11.32 7.92 -11.29
CA SER A 21 12.58 7.31 -11.72
C SER A 21 13.00 7.72 -13.13
N PHE A 22 12.05 7.87 -14.06
CA PHE A 22 12.35 8.04 -15.50
C PHE A 22 12.15 9.46 -16.02
N ILE A 23 11.34 10.29 -15.35
CA ILE A 23 11.06 11.67 -15.77
C ILE A 23 11.84 12.65 -14.89
N PHE A 24 11.75 12.50 -13.57
CA PHE A 24 12.32 13.45 -12.62
C PHE A 24 13.69 13.06 -12.03
N LYS A 25 14.29 11.96 -12.48
CA LYS A 25 15.59 11.47 -11.95
C LYS A 25 15.57 11.30 -10.43
N GLU A 26 14.52 10.65 -9.94
CA GLU A 26 14.30 10.21 -8.56
C GLU A 26 13.86 11.26 -7.54
N LYS A 27 13.78 12.55 -7.89
CA LYS A 27 13.31 13.59 -6.96
C LYS A 27 12.58 14.72 -7.68
N THR A 28 11.45 15.15 -7.13
CA THR A 28 10.71 16.34 -7.56
C THR A 28 9.88 16.91 -6.40
N ASP A 29 9.22 18.04 -6.59
CA ASP A 29 8.16 18.50 -5.70
C ASP A 29 6.80 17.89 -6.10
N LEU A 30 5.87 17.82 -5.14
CA LEU A 30 4.56 17.19 -5.33
C LEU A 30 3.69 17.92 -6.38
N PHE A 31 3.86 19.23 -6.58
CA PHE A 31 3.11 19.97 -7.59
C PHE A 31 3.57 19.63 -9.01
N GLU A 32 4.86 19.44 -9.22
CA GLU A 32 5.38 18.98 -10.51
C GLU A 32 5.00 17.52 -10.78
N LEU A 33 4.94 16.68 -9.73
CA LEU A 33 4.42 15.31 -9.87
C LEU A 33 2.93 15.29 -10.25
N GLU A 34 2.11 16.10 -9.60
CA GLU A 34 0.68 16.30 -9.91
C GLU A 34 0.46 16.65 -11.38
N LYS A 35 1.19 17.65 -11.88
CA LYS A 35 1.12 18.09 -13.28
C LYS A 35 1.51 17.00 -14.27
N GLU A 36 2.59 16.27 -13.98
CA GLU A 36 3.07 15.21 -14.88
C GLU A 36 2.13 14.00 -14.89
N MET A 37 1.47 13.72 -13.77
CA MET A 37 0.52 12.61 -13.68
C MET A 37 -0.87 12.97 -14.20
N GLU A 38 -1.16 14.26 -14.40
CA GLU A 38 -2.50 14.78 -14.77
C GLU A 38 -3.59 14.32 -13.77
N VAL A 39 -3.25 14.28 -12.48
CA VAL A 39 -4.13 13.87 -11.37
C VAL A 39 -4.09 14.95 -10.30
N ASP A 40 -5.23 15.30 -9.71
CA ASP A 40 -5.32 16.31 -8.65
C ASP A 40 -4.48 15.90 -7.43
N LEU A 41 -3.88 16.89 -6.75
CA LEU A 41 -3.01 16.62 -5.59
C LEU A 41 -3.70 15.79 -4.51
N ASP A 42 -4.97 16.09 -4.21
CA ASP A 42 -5.74 15.38 -3.18
C ASP A 42 -5.93 13.89 -3.51
N ASP A 43 -6.05 13.54 -4.80
CA ASP A 43 -6.17 12.16 -5.26
C ASP A 43 -4.80 11.45 -5.30
N LEU A 44 -3.72 12.22 -5.47
CA LEU A 44 -2.34 11.71 -5.43
C LEU A 44 -1.87 11.42 -3.99
N MET A 45 -2.34 12.18 -3.00
CA MET A 45 -1.86 12.07 -1.62
C MET A 45 -2.05 10.69 -0.98
N PRO A 46 -3.18 9.97 -1.13
CA PRO A 46 -3.35 8.62 -0.59
C PRO A 46 -2.22 7.66 -0.97
N ILE A 47 -1.81 7.67 -2.24
CA ILE A 47 -0.71 6.82 -2.69
C ILE A 47 0.65 7.32 -2.22
N VAL A 48 0.88 8.64 -2.15
CA VAL A 48 2.12 9.21 -1.61
C VAL A 48 2.33 8.80 -0.15
N TYR A 49 1.30 8.94 0.68
CA TYR A 49 1.35 8.53 2.09
C TYR A 49 1.57 7.03 2.25
N THR A 50 0.86 6.21 1.46
CA THR A 50 1.03 4.76 1.46
C THR A 50 2.44 4.36 1.01
N ALA A 51 2.95 4.94 -0.07
CA ALA A 51 4.28 4.63 -0.59
C ALA A 51 5.39 5.04 0.38
N SER A 52 5.22 6.17 1.07
CA SER A 52 6.12 6.64 2.12
C SER A 52 6.09 5.69 3.33
N THR A 53 4.89 5.33 3.78
CA THR A 53 4.66 4.34 4.86
C THR A 53 5.30 2.99 4.55
N LEU A 54 5.22 2.52 3.30
CA LEU A 54 5.84 1.28 2.86
C LEU A 54 7.35 1.43 2.56
N GLY A 55 7.90 2.64 2.64
CA GLY A 55 9.30 2.97 2.46
C GLY A 55 9.79 2.92 1.02
N PHE A 56 8.90 3.07 0.03
CA PHE A 56 9.25 3.15 -1.40
C PHE A 56 9.65 4.56 -1.83
N VAL A 57 9.07 5.57 -1.20
CA VAL A 57 9.41 6.98 -1.39
C VAL A 57 9.70 7.64 -0.04
N ASP A 58 10.38 8.77 -0.07
CA ASP A 58 10.48 9.70 1.05
C ASP A 58 9.73 10.97 0.64
N ALA A 59 8.76 11.39 1.45
CA ALA A 59 7.88 12.52 1.18
C ALA A 59 7.89 13.48 2.37
N THR A 60 8.56 14.63 2.21
CA THR A 60 8.82 15.60 3.28
C THR A 60 8.65 17.01 2.76
N GLU A 61 7.92 17.86 3.49
CA GLU A 61 7.83 19.31 3.21
C GLU A 61 7.40 19.67 1.76
N GLY A 62 6.59 18.82 1.12
CA GLY A 62 6.14 19.04 -0.27
C GLY A 62 7.08 18.48 -1.34
N ASP A 63 8.23 17.95 -0.96
CA ASP A 63 9.14 17.19 -1.83
C ASP A 63 8.83 15.69 -1.76
N ILE A 64 9.12 14.98 -2.86
CA ILE A 64 9.07 13.52 -2.94
C ILE A 64 10.31 12.97 -3.65
N SER A 65 10.87 11.89 -3.10
CA SER A 65 12.02 11.20 -3.71
C SER A 65 11.94 9.68 -3.60
N VAL A 66 12.59 8.97 -4.53
CA VAL A 66 12.61 7.50 -4.54
C VAL A 66 13.66 6.98 -3.55
N THR A 67 13.26 6.06 -2.67
CA THR A 67 14.21 5.39 -1.75
C THR A 67 15.00 4.30 -2.46
N GLN A 68 15.98 3.72 -1.76
CA GLN A 68 16.68 2.53 -2.26
C GLN A 68 15.73 1.35 -2.52
N LYS A 69 14.71 1.19 -1.68
CA LYS A 69 13.69 0.14 -1.86
C LYS A 69 12.82 0.42 -3.09
N GLY A 70 12.42 1.68 -3.31
CA GLY A 70 11.69 2.08 -4.51
C GLY A 70 12.47 1.80 -5.79
N ARG A 71 13.76 2.13 -5.81
CA ARG A 71 14.68 1.80 -6.92
C ARG A 71 14.76 0.31 -7.17
N GLU A 72 14.97 -0.49 -6.12
CA GLU A 72 15.04 -1.96 -6.24
C GLU A 72 13.71 -2.52 -6.78
N TYR A 73 12.58 -2.02 -6.29
CA TYR A 73 11.25 -2.45 -6.73
C TYR A 73 11.06 -2.21 -8.25
N ILE A 74 11.35 -1.01 -8.74
CA ILE A 74 11.19 -0.70 -10.18
C ILE A 74 12.17 -1.46 -11.06
N ALA A 75 13.41 -1.67 -10.63
CA ALA A 75 14.39 -2.44 -11.40
C ALA A 75 14.13 -3.96 -11.39
N SER A 76 13.27 -4.44 -10.49
CA SER A 76 13.07 -5.87 -10.22
C SER A 76 12.11 -6.58 -11.18
N SER A 77 12.32 -7.88 -11.33
CA SER A 77 11.34 -8.79 -11.95
C SER A 77 10.02 -8.82 -11.17
N LEU A 78 8.92 -9.21 -11.82
CA LEU A 78 7.60 -9.33 -11.17
C LEU A 78 7.63 -10.19 -9.90
N LYS A 79 8.36 -11.32 -9.91
CA LYS A 79 8.50 -12.19 -8.74
C LYS A 79 9.15 -11.45 -7.57
N LYS A 80 10.23 -10.71 -7.82
CA LYS A 80 10.95 -9.96 -6.79
C LYS A 80 10.15 -8.74 -6.31
N ARG A 81 9.40 -8.06 -7.20
CA ARG A 81 8.45 -6.99 -6.81
C ARG A 81 7.42 -7.50 -5.80
N LYS A 82 6.80 -8.65 -6.07
CA LYS A 82 5.83 -9.27 -5.14
C LYS A 82 6.46 -9.60 -3.78
N GLU A 83 7.70 -10.08 -3.77
CA GLU A 83 8.45 -10.37 -2.55
C GLU A 83 8.74 -9.10 -1.73
N ILE A 84 9.27 -8.05 -2.37
CA ILE A 84 9.53 -6.75 -1.73
C ILE A 84 8.23 -6.17 -1.16
N LEU A 85 7.16 -6.19 -1.97
CA LEU A 85 5.87 -5.66 -1.54
C LEU A 85 5.32 -6.43 -0.35
N ARG A 86 5.38 -7.78 -0.38
CA ARG A 86 4.93 -8.64 0.73
C ARG A 86 5.65 -8.28 2.02
N GLN A 87 6.97 -8.07 1.96
CA GLN A 87 7.78 -7.68 3.12
C GLN A 87 7.40 -6.29 3.63
N SER A 88 7.17 -5.32 2.73
CA SER A 88 6.77 -3.97 3.11
C SER A 88 5.38 -3.91 3.76
N ILE A 89 4.39 -4.60 3.20
CA ILE A 89 3.01 -4.50 3.72
C ILE A 89 2.82 -5.27 5.03
N ALA A 90 3.61 -6.31 5.29
CA ALA A 90 3.47 -7.16 6.49
C ALA A 90 3.64 -6.40 7.82
N GLY A 91 4.30 -5.25 7.81
CA GLY A 91 4.55 -4.43 9.00
C GLY A 91 3.48 -3.38 9.31
N VAL A 92 2.53 -3.14 8.40
CA VAL A 92 1.60 -1.99 8.46
C VAL A 92 0.14 -2.45 8.47
N GLU A 93 -0.77 -1.58 8.91
CA GLU A 93 -2.20 -1.91 8.90
C GLU A 93 -2.79 -1.80 7.48
N PRO A 94 -3.75 -2.68 7.10
CA PRO A 94 -4.44 -3.66 7.95
C PRO A 94 -3.76 -5.04 8.01
N PHE A 95 -2.60 -5.20 7.35
CA PHE A 95 -1.94 -6.48 7.19
C PHE A 95 -1.33 -7.00 8.49
N LYS A 96 -0.87 -6.13 9.37
CA LYS A 96 -0.37 -6.51 10.69
C LYS A 96 -1.46 -7.16 11.54
N THR A 97 -2.68 -6.62 11.58
CA THR A 97 -3.82 -7.30 12.23
C THR A 97 -4.22 -8.58 11.48
N ALA A 98 -4.27 -8.56 10.14
CA ALA A 98 -4.56 -9.75 9.34
C ALA A 98 -3.62 -10.92 9.63
N LEU A 99 -2.32 -10.66 9.77
CA LEU A 99 -1.29 -11.64 10.13
C LEU A 99 -1.55 -12.30 11.50
N LYS A 100 -2.07 -11.55 12.48
CA LYS A 100 -2.43 -12.09 13.80
C LYS A 100 -3.63 -13.03 13.73
N LEU A 101 -4.62 -12.68 12.91
CA LEU A 101 -5.84 -13.48 12.72
C LEU A 101 -5.57 -14.78 11.96
N GLY A 102 -4.68 -14.74 10.96
CA GLY A 102 -4.27 -15.90 10.18
C GLY A 102 -5.31 -16.36 9.15
N LYS A 103 -6.54 -16.66 9.59
CA LYS A 103 -7.71 -16.91 8.74
C LYS A 103 -8.88 -16.10 9.29
N PHE A 104 -9.56 -15.34 8.43
CA PHE A 104 -10.59 -14.39 8.85
C PHE A 104 -11.55 -14.02 7.71
N GLU A 105 -12.76 -13.61 8.06
CA GLU A 105 -13.66 -12.85 7.18
C GLU A 105 -13.42 -11.33 7.35
N ILE A 106 -13.97 -10.51 6.44
CA ILE A 106 -13.83 -9.04 6.52
C ILE A 106 -14.35 -8.49 7.85
N GLU A 107 -15.43 -9.06 8.41
CA GLU A 107 -15.98 -8.63 9.70
C GLU A 107 -14.98 -8.78 10.84
N ASP A 108 -14.31 -9.94 10.91
CA ASP A 108 -13.32 -10.24 11.95
C ASP A 108 -12.17 -9.23 11.92
N LEU A 109 -11.65 -8.93 10.72
CA LEU A 109 -10.57 -7.96 10.55
C LEU A 109 -11.02 -6.55 10.95
N TYR A 110 -12.21 -6.15 10.51
CA TYR A 110 -12.76 -4.83 10.80
C TYR A 110 -12.97 -4.61 12.30
N ASP A 111 -13.54 -5.60 12.99
CA ASP A 111 -13.76 -5.55 14.44
C ASP A 111 -12.45 -5.57 15.21
N GLU A 112 -11.46 -6.36 14.78
CA GLU A 112 -10.17 -6.39 15.43
C GLU A 112 -9.40 -5.08 15.26
N LEU A 113 -9.39 -4.50 14.05
CA LEU A 113 -8.81 -3.17 13.81
C LEU A 113 -9.42 -2.08 14.70
N LYS A 114 -10.75 -2.13 14.91
CA LYS A 114 -11.44 -1.23 15.85
C LYS A 114 -10.98 -1.42 17.29
N LYS A 115 -10.85 -2.67 17.75
CA LYS A 115 -10.34 -2.98 19.10
C LYS A 115 -8.91 -2.51 19.28
N GLU A 116 -8.08 -2.60 18.24
CA GLU A 116 -6.69 -2.11 18.23
C GLU A 116 -6.59 -0.58 18.08
N GLY A 117 -7.73 0.12 17.95
CA GLY A 117 -7.79 1.58 17.89
C GLY A 117 -7.51 2.17 16.51
N ILE A 118 -7.43 1.36 15.46
CA ILE A 118 -7.15 1.81 14.09
C ILE A 118 -8.38 2.53 13.52
N GLN A 119 -8.26 3.84 13.31
CA GLN A 119 -9.38 4.69 12.86
C GLN A 119 -9.47 4.83 11.33
N THR A 120 -8.41 4.53 10.58
CA THR A 120 -8.34 4.69 9.11
C THR A 120 -9.54 4.08 8.38
N TYR A 121 -9.98 2.91 8.86
CA TYR A 121 -11.09 2.16 8.27
C TYR A 121 -12.41 2.31 9.04
N ASN A 122 -12.47 3.18 10.06
CA ASN A 122 -13.67 3.34 10.90
C ASN A 122 -14.68 4.31 10.26
N ASN A 123 -15.17 3.94 9.08
CA ASN A 123 -16.15 4.71 8.32
C ASN A 123 -17.18 3.76 7.65
N PRO A 124 -18.29 4.27 7.07
CA PRO A 124 -19.32 3.43 6.44
C PRO A 124 -18.83 2.53 5.29
N SER A 125 -17.79 2.96 4.57
CA SER A 125 -17.15 2.21 3.47
C SER A 125 -16.02 1.30 3.93
N GLY A 126 -15.57 1.41 5.19
CA GLY A 126 -14.31 0.82 5.64
C GLY A 126 -14.18 -0.70 5.43
N LYS A 127 -15.28 -1.46 5.53
CA LYS A 127 -15.26 -2.91 5.22
C LYS A 127 -14.98 -3.17 3.74
N ARG A 128 -15.59 -2.38 2.85
CA ARG A 128 -15.36 -2.45 1.40
C ARG A 128 -13.93 -2.02 1.07
N ASP A 129 -13.44 -0.96 1.72
CA ASP A 129 -12.07 -0.47 1.51
C ASP A 129 -11.04 -1.51 1.96
N LEU A 130 -11.27 -2.16 3.11
CA LEU A 130 -10.46 -3.29 3.57
C LEU A 130 -10.46 -4.44 2.57
N GLU A 131 -11.63 -4.82 2.04
CA GLU A 131 -11.70 -5.88 1.03
C GLU A 131 -10.89 -5.53 -0.23
N ILE A 132 -11.01 -4.29 -0.73
CA ILE A 132 -10.21 -3.80 -1.87
C ILE A 132 -8.73 -3.84 -1.53
N ILE A 133 -8.31 -3.36 -0.35
CA ILE A 133 -6.90 -3.37 0.07
C ILE A 133 -6.36 -4.81 0.13
N LEU A 134 -7.11 -5.75 0.70
CA LEU A 134 -6.69 -7.15 0.81
C LEU A 134 -6.54 -7.80 -0.58
N ILE A 135 -7.45 -7.50 -1.51
CA ILE A 135 -7.40 -8.01 -2.88
C ILE A 135 -6.23 -7.38 -3.65
N GLU A 136 -6.11 -6.06 -3.62
CA GLU A 136 -5.11 -5.37 -4.41
C GLU A 136 -3.71 -5.57 -3.85
N TRP A 137 -3.52 -5.45 -2.54
CA TRP A 137 -2.20 -5.51 -1.91
C TRP A 137 -1.86 -6.91 -1.40
N GLY A 138 -2.81 -7.55 -0.72
CA GLY A 138 -2.61 -8.86 -0.09
C GLY A 138 -2.48 -10.00 -1.10
N LEU A 139 -3.44 -10.14 -2.01
CA LEU A 139 -3.43 -11.20 -3.03
C LEU A 139 -2.33 -10.97 -4.07
N TYR A 140 -2.12 -9.73 -4.53
CA TYR A 140 -1.06 -9.43 -5.50
C TYR A 140 0.32 -9.78 -4.97
N SER A 141 0.64 -9.36 -3.73
CA SER A 141 1.90 -9.70 -3.06
C SER A 141 2.00 -11.19 -2.71
N GLY A 142 0.86 -11.90 -2.67
CA GLY A 142 0.79 -13.29 -2.22
C GLY A 142 0.95 -13.44 -0.71
N LEU A 143 0.75 -12.37 0.07
CA LEU A 143 0.65 -12.44 1.52
C LEU A 143 -0.64 -13.16 1.95
N ILE A 144 -1.70 -12.98 1.16
CA ILE A 144 -3.04 -13.49 1.44
C ILE A 144 -3.54 -14.26 0.23
N LYS A 145 -4.29 -15.35 0.47
CA LYS A 145 -5.19 -15.93 -0.53
C LYS A 145 -6.64 -15.67 -0.11
N LYS A 146 -7.54 -15.58 -1.08
CA LYS A 146 -9.00 -15.60 -0.83
C LYS A 146 -9.52 -17.02 -1.11
N ASP A 147 -10.36 -17.52 -0.22
CA ASP A 147 -10.98 -18.85 -0.27
C ASP A 147 -12.45 -18.69 0.09
N ASP A 148 -13.29 -18.55 -0.93
CA ASP A 148 -14.69 -18.13 -0.78
C ASP A 148 -14.81 -16.76 -0.06
N GLU A 149 -15.44 -16.71 1.11
CA GLU A 149 -15.57 -15.51 1.95
C GLU A 149 -14.34 -15.28 2.86
N ASP A 150 -13.50 -16.31 3.04
CA ASP A 150 -12.34 -16.26 3.92
C ASP A 150 -11.10 -15.65 3.25
N PHE A 151 -10.36 -14.85 3.99
CA PHE A 151 -8.98 -14.47 3.70
C PHE A 151 -8.02 -15.30 4.56
N ILE A 152 -7.01 -15.88 3.92
CA ILE A 152 -6.04 -16.76 4.58
C ILE A 152 -4.61 -16.27 4.33
N VAL A 153 -3.94 -15.91 5.42
CA VAL A 153 -2.53 -15.54 5.45
C VAL A 153 -1.68 -16.71 4.99
N GLN A 154 -0.78 -16.43 4.05
CA GLN A 154 0.18 -17.41 3.54
C GLN A 154 1.43 -17.41 4.41
N THR A 155 1.85 -18.59 4.87
CA THR A 155 3.14 -18.73 5.56
C THR A 155 4.25 -18.45 4.56
N VAL A 156 5.04 -17.41 4.81
CA VAL A 156 6.23 -17.12 4.01
C VAL A 156 7.30 -18.16 4.42
N LYS A 157 7.65 -19.06 3.50
CA LYS A 157 8.82 -19.93 3.63
C LYS A 157 10.10 -19.15 3.42
#